data_AF-A0A3Q0J7N5-F1
#
_entry.id   AF-A0A3Q0J7N5-F1
#
_cell.length_a   1.000
_cell.length_b   1.000
_cell.length_c   1.000
_cell.angle_alpha   90.00
_cell.angle_beta   90.00
_cell.angle_gamma   90.00
#
_symmetry.space_group_name_H-M   'P 1'
#
loop_
_entity.id
_entity.type
_entity.pdbx_description
1 polymer ?
#
loop_
_entity_poly.entity_id
_entity_poly.type
_entity_poly.pdbx_seq_one_letter_code
_entity_poly.pdbx_strand_id
1 'polypeptide(L)'
;MFKTNVHNRTDMTKAVKMQYLMSKLTDRALSVTAGVPPTEDNYDIIFDALVEKYNDKRVIASHYLDTLFSYKPIRTESSVQLGNFVDKFGATVAALRALDIDIGEFILFYLANSKLDEETRRAFETSLVEEMPTFKKLLEFLSSRTKMLSRVNPGPSNSSHSKG
;
A
#
# COMPACT_ATOMS: atom_id res chain seq x y z
N MET A 1 1.32 1.58 -16.17
CA MET A 1 1.69 2.02 -17.53
C MET A 1 2.52 0.98 -18.30
N PHE A 2 3.67 0.52 -17.81
CA PHE A 2 4.50 -0.49 -18.53
C PHE A 2 3.74 -1.81 -18.80
N LYS A 3 3.01 -2.32 -17.79
CA LYS A 3 2.28 -3.58 -17.91
C LYS A 3 1.26 -3.56 -19.06
N THR A 4 0.43 -2.52 -19.11
CA THR A 4 -0.61 -2.34 -20.15
C THR A 4 -0.02 -2.03 -21.52
N ASN A 5 1.00 -1.19 -21.61
CA ASN A 5 1.49 -0.66 -22.89
C ASN A 5 2.59 -1.51 -23.55
N VAL A 6 3.22 -2.43 -22.82
CA VAL A 6 4.37 -3.20 -23.29
C VAL A 6 4.26 -4.67 -22.91
N HIS A 7 4.06 -4.99 -21.62
CA HIS A 7 4.05 -6.38 -21.16
C HIS A 7 2.89 -7.19 -21.77
N ASN A 8 1.66 -6.64 -21.75
CA ASN A 8 0.45 -7.32 -22.23
C ASN A 8 0.32 -7.36 -23.77
N ARG A 9 1.20 -6.68 -24.52
CA ARG A 9 1.17 -6.65 -25.97
C ARG A 9 1.64 -7.97 -26.56
N THR A 10 0.81 -8.63 -27.36
CA THR A 10 1.15 -9.90 -28.03
C THR A 10 1.90 -9.70 -29.35
N ASP A 11 1.91 -8.48 -29.86
CA ASP A 11 2.57 -8.08 -31.11
C ASP A 11 4.05 -7.70 -30.94
N MET A 12 4.59 -7.79 -29.71
CA MET A 12 5.99 -7.53 -29.39
C MET A 12 6.66 -8.81 -28.87
N THR A 13 7.85 -9.13 -29.38
CA THR A 13 8.67 -10.24 -28.84
C THR A 13 9.19 -9.91 -27.46
N LYS A 14 9.52 -10.94 -26.67
CA LYS A 14 10.06 -10.76 -25.32
C LYS A 14 11.44 -10.08 -25.37
N ALA A 15 12.23 -10.28 -26.44
CA ALA A 15 13.46 -9.54 -26.67
C ALA A 15 13.24 -8.01 -26.75
N VAL A 16 12.25 -7.57 -27.54
CA VAL A 16 11.93 -6.13 -27.66
C VAL A 16 11.38 -5.57 -26.35
N LYS A 17 10.54 -6.34 -25.64
CA LYS A 17 10.04 -5.95 -24.31
C LYS A 17 11.17 -5.83 -23.29
N MET A 18 12.15 -6.72 -23.31
CA MET A 18 13.33 -6.70 -22.45
C MET A 18 14.17 -5.45 -22.69
N GLN A 19 14.49 -5.13 -23.95
CA GLN A 19 15.25 -3.94 -24.27
C GLN A 19 14.52 -2.66 -23.81
N TYR A 20 13.20 -2.60 -24.01
CA TYR A 20 12.40 -1.49 -23.54
C TYR A 20 12.35 -1.41 -22.00
N LEU A 21 12.21 -2.55 -21.31
CA LEU A 21 12.26 -2.63 -19.85
C LEU A 21 13.56 -2.06 -19.31
N MET A 22 14.70 -2.58 -19.78
CA MET A 22 16.03 -2.14 -19.34
C MET A 22 16.26 -0.65 -19.58
N SER A 23 15.73 -0.08 -20.67
CA SER A 23 15.83 1.36 -20.94
C SER A 23 15.06 2.25 -19.95
N LYS A 24 14.14 1.67 -19.17
CA LYS A 24 13.30 2.39 -18.19
C LYS A 24 13.74 2.17 -16.74
N LEU A 25 14.65 1.24 -16.47
CA LEU A 25 15.16 0.99 -15.13
C LEU A 25 16.32 1.93 -14.82
N THR A 26 16.33 2.48 -13.61
CA THR A 26 17.43 3.30 -13.10
C THR A 26 17.90 2.75 -11.76
N ASP A 27 19.22 2.84 -11.51
CA ASP A 27 19.90 2.57 -10.24
C ASP A 27 19.37 1.36 -9.46
N ARG A 28 18.49 1.60 -8.48
CA ARG A 28 17.93 0.57 -7.60
C ARG A 28 17.08 -0.45 -8.35
N ALA A 29 16.32 -0.03 -9.36
CA ALA A 29 15.53 -0.96 -10.15
C ALA A 29 16.41 -1.84 -11.04
N LEU A 30 17.52 -1.28 -11.55
CA LEU A 30 18.53 -2.03 -12.29
C LEU A 30 19.25 -3.06 -11.41
N SER A 31 19.49 -2.75 -10.12
CA SER A 31 20.12 -3.69 -9.20
C SER A 31 19.31 -4.98 -8.96
N VAL A 32 17.99 -4.94 -9.18
CA VAL A 32 17.12 -6.14 -9.11
C VAL A 32 17.45 -7.13 -10.21
N THR A 33 17.92 -6.63 -11.35
CA THR A 33 18.20 -7.44 -12.53
C THR A 33 19.66 -7.88 -12.60
N ALA A 34 20.53 -7.41 -11.68
CA ALA A 34 21.97 -7.62 -11.72
C ALA A 34 22.41 -9.10 -11.59
N GLY A 35 21.55 -9.98 -11.09
CA GLY A 35 21.81 -11.43 -10.95
C GLY A 35 21.30 -12.29 -12.12
N VAL A 36 20.55 -11.71 -13.07
CA VAL A 36 19.92 -12.45 -14.17
C VAL A 36 20.26 -11.75 -15.49
N PRO A 37 20.87 -12.44 -16.47
CA PRO A 37 21.17 -11.84 -17.76
C PRO A 37 19.90 -11.32 -18.45
N PRO A 38 19.88 -10.08 -18.98
CA PRO A 38 18.71 -9.49 -19.63
C PRO A 38 18.52 -10.07 -21.04
N THR A 39 18.14 -11.34 -21.12
CA THR A 39 17.85 -12.08 -22.35
C THR A 39 16.34 -12.21 -22.56
N GLU A 40 15.94 -12.62 -23.77
CA GLU A 40 14.55 -12.88 -24.10
C GLU A 40 13.90 -13.92 -23.16
N ASP A 41 14.62 -15.02 -22.90
CA ASP A 41 14.16 -16.13 -22.05
C ASP A 41 13.95 -15.70 -20.59
N ASN A 42 14.71 -14.71 -20.13
CA ASN A 42 14.67 -14.21 -18.75
C ASN A 42 13.72 -13.02 -18.56
N TYR A 43 13.01 -12.58 -19.61
CA TYR A 43 12.11 -11.42 -19.53
C TYR A 43 11.06 -11.53 -18.44
N ASP A 44 10.34 -12.66 -18.37
CA ASP A 44 9.28 -12.82 -17.39
C ASP A 44 9.86 -12.87 -15.97
N ILE A 45 10.99 -13.57 -15.78
CA ILE A 45 11.69 -13.65 -14.48
C ILE A 45 12.08 -12.26 -13.97
N ILE A 46 12.71 -11.45 -14.83
CA ILE A 46 13.14 -10.10 -14.48
C ILE A 46 11.93 -9.18 -14.24
N PHE A 47 10.91 -9.27 -15.08
CA PHE A 47 9.70 -8.46 -14.94
C PHE A 47 8.94 -8.81 -13.64
N ASP A 48 8.80 -10.09 -13.33
CA ASP A 48 8.15 -10.57 -12.12
C ASP A 48 8.92 -10.17 -10.87
N ALA A 49 10.26 -10.28 -10.87
CA ALA A 49 11.09 -9.81 -9.76
C ALA A 49 10.96 -8.30 -9.51
N LEU A 50 10.80 -7.51 -10.57
CA LEU A 50 10.54 -6.07 -10.45
C LEU A 50 9.13 -5.78 -9.92
N VAL A 51 8.13 -6.53 -10.39
CA VAL A 51 6.76 -6.42 -9.88
C VAL A 51 6.73 -6.81 -8.41
N GLU A 52 7.32 -7.94 -8.02
CA GLU A 52 7.40 -8.40 -6.64
C GLU A 52 8.06 -7.35 -5.74
N LYS A 53 9.16 -6.74 -6.17
CA LYS A 53 9.88 -5.77 -5.36
C LYS A 53 9.20 -4.40 -5.24
N TYR A 54 8.51 -3.95 -6.29
CA TYR A 54 8.04 -2.56 -6.39
C TYR A 54 6.51 -2.40 -6.45
N ASN A 55 5.76 -3.48 -6.61
CA ASN A 55 4.31 -3.45 -6.68
C ASN A 55 3.67 -3.81 -5.33
N ASP A 56 4.18 -3.24 -4.23
CA ASP A 56 3.52 -3.32 -2.92
C ASP A 56 2.22 -2.48 -3.00
N LYS A 57 1.09 -3.18 -3.19
CA LYS A 57 -0.22 -2.52 -3.37
C LYS A 57 -0.59 -1.68 -2.15
N ARG A 58 -0.17 -2.09 -0.95
CA ARG A 58 -0.48 -1.41 0.31
C ARG A 58 0.26 -0.09 0.40
N VAL A 59 1.56 -0.06 0.10
CA VAL A 59 2.35 1.18 0.07
C VAL A 59 1.80 2.14 -0.97
N ILE A 60 1.46 1.64 -2.17
CA ILE A 60 0.90 2.48 -3.24
C ILE A 60 -0.48 3.02 -2.85
N ALA A 61 -1.35 2.18 -2.28
CA ALA A 61 -2.67 2.58 -1.80
C ALA A 61 -2.57 3.63 -0.67
N SER A 62 -1.68 3.41 0.31
CA SER A 62 -1.42 4.37 1.38
C SER A 62 -0.96 5.72 0.84
N HIS A 63 -0.08 5.75 -0.16
CA HIS A 63 0.36 6.99 -0.79
C HIS A 63 -0.79 7.76 -1.47
N TYR A 64 -1.70 7.06 -2.16
CA TYR A 64 -2.89 7.70 -2.71
C TYR A 64 -3.83 8.21 -1.62
N LEU A 65 -4.04 7.46 -0.53
CA LEU A 65 -4.84 7.92 0.60
C LEU A 65 -4.23 9.16 1.28
N ASP A 66 -2.93 9.20 1.50
CA ASP A 66 -2.22 10.38 2.01
C ASP A 66 -2.44 11.59 1.11
N THR A 67 -2.29 11.38 -0.20
CA THR A 67 -2.53 12.43 -1.20
C THR A 67 -3.96 12.94 -1.09
N LEU A 68 -4.96 12.05 -1.07
CA LEU A 68 -6.38 12.41 -0.96
C LEU A 68 -6.70 13.16 0.35
N PHE A 69 -6.17 12.70 1.48
CA PHE A 69 -6.41 13.33 2.79
C PHE A 69 -5.63 14.64 2.99
N SER A 70 -4.57 14.87 2.22
CA SER A 70 -3.81 16.13 2.26
C SER A 70 -4.47 17.29 1.52
N TYR A 71 -5.49 17.03 0.68
CA TYR A 71 -6.18 18.09 -0.06
C TYR A 71 -6.85 19.08 0.89
N LYS A 72 -6.52 20.35 0.73
CA LYS A 72 -7.17 21.44 1.46
C LYS A 72 -8.53 21.75 0.86
N PRO A 73 -9.55 22.09 1.68
CA PRO A 73 -10.84 22.55 1.16
C PRO A 73 -10.70 23.78 0.27
N ILE A 74 -11.40 23.78 -0.87
CA ILE A 74 -11.54 24.95 -1.72
C ILE A 74 -12.46 25.95 -0.99
N ARG A 75 -11.93 27.14 -0.69
CA ARG A 75 -12.65 28.17 0.10
C ARG A 75 -13.37 29.21 -0.74
N THR A 76 -13.00 29.32 -2.00
CA THR A 76 -13.55 30.29 -2.93
C THR A 76 -13.74 29.60 -4.26
N GLU A 77 -14.91 29.77 -4.85
CA GLU A 77 -15.22 29.16 -6.13
C GLU A 77 -14.33 29.75 -7.23
N SER A 78 -13.68 28.88 -7.99
CA SER A 78 -12.81 29.27 -9.10
C SER A 78 -12.78 28.14 -10.12
N SER A 79 -13.09 28.47 -11.38
CA SER A 79 -13.04 27.50 -12.49
C SER A 79 -11.68 26.80 -12.57
N VAL A 80 -10.59 27.54 -12.34
CA VAL A 80 -9.23 26.99 -12.36
C VAL A 80 -8.99 26.02 -11.19
N GLN A 81 -9.44 26.36 -9.98
CA GLN A 81 -9.26 25.48 -8.81
C GLN A 81 -10.12 24.23 -8.90
N LEU A 82 -11.37 24.37 -9.37
CA LEU A 82 -12.28 23.25 -9.59
C LEU A 82 -11.77 22.33 -10.70
N GLY A 83 -11.29 22.87 -11.83
CA GLY A 83 -10.69 22.07 -12.90
C GLY A 83 -9.50 21.26 -12.40
N ASN A 84 -8.56 21.90 -11.71
CA ASN A 84 -7.41 21.21 -11.10
C ASN A 84 -7.83 20.12 -10.10
N PHE A 85 -8.90 20.35 -9.33
CA PHE A 85 -9.42 19.35 -8.41
C PHE A 85 -9.98 18.14 -9.17
N VAL A 86 -10.81 18.36 -10.18
CA VAL A 86 -11.35 17.29 -11.03
C VAL A 86 -10.23 16.46 -11.65
N ASP A 87 -9.22 17.11 -12.23
CA ASP A 87 -8.12 16.44 -12.91
C ASP A 87 -7.27 15.63 -11.91
N LYS A 88 -6.80 16.25 -10.84
CA LYS A 88 -5.83 15.62 -9.94
C LYS A 88 -6.47 14.67 -8.93
N PHE A 89 -7.58 15.08 -8.30
CA PHE A 89 -8.30 14.24 -7.35
C PHE A 89 -8.93 13.05 -8.09
N GLY A 90 -9.54 13.30 -9.25
CA GLY A 90 -10.10 12.26 -10.12
C GLY A 90 -9.04 11.25 -10.58
N ALA A 91 -7.88 11.71 -11.05
CA ALA A 91 -6.78 10.82 -11.44
C ALA A 91 -6.26 9.98 -10.26
N THR A 92 -6.17 10.56 -9.06
CA THR A 92 -5.73 9.84 -7.85
C THR A 92 -6.71 8.74 -7.47
N VAL A 93 -8.03 9.03 -7.49
CA VAL A 93 -9.07 8.03 -7.24
C VAL A 93 -9.09 6.93 -8.30
N ALA A 94 -8.91 7.29 -9.58
CA ALA A 94 -8.82 6.32 -10.66
C ALA A 94 -7.60 5.40 -10.49
N ALA A 95 -6.45 5.94 -10.10
CA ALA A 95 -5.24 5.16 -9.82
C ALA A 95 -5.41 4.23 -8.61
N LEU A 96 -6.07 4.68 -7.54
CA LEU A 96 -6.39 3.85 -6.38
C LEU A 96 -7.34 2.68 -6.77
N ARG A 97 -8.34 2.95 -7.61
CA ARG A 97 -9.25 1.90 -8.14
C ARG A 97 -8.52 0.89 -9.01
N ALA A 98 -7.51 1.30 -9.75
CA ALA A 98 -6.72 0.40 -10.60
C ALA A 98 -5.87 -0.62 -9.81
N LEU A 99 -5.72 -0.46 -8.48
CA LEU A 99 -5.01 -1.43 -7.65
C LEU A 99 -5.80 -2.73 -7.41
N ASP A 100 -7.10 -2.73 -7.75
CA ASP A 100 -7.98 -3.90 -7.59
C ASP A 100 -7.96 -4.43 -6.14
N ILE A 101 -8.33 -3.54 -5.22
CA ILE A 101 -8.42 -3.80 -3.77
C ILE A 101 -9.80 -3.37 -3.26
N ASP A 102 -10.21 -3.91 -2.12
CA ASP A 102 -11.36 -3.35 -1.39
C ASP A 102 -10.97 -2.00 -0.77
N ILE A 103 -11.27 -0.91 -1.49
CA ILE A 103 -10.94 0.44 -1.07
C ILE A 103 -11.64 0.81 0.25
N GLY A 104 -12.88 0.36 0.44
CA GLY A 104 -13.65 0.68 1.65
C GLY A 104 -12.99 0.09 2.89
N GLU A 105 -12.71 -1.20 2.83
CA GLU A 105 -12.02 -1.91 3.92
C GLU A 105 -10.62 -1.35 4.16
N PHE A 106 -9.89 -1.03 3.09
CA PHE A 106 -8.54 -0.46 3.21
C PHE A 106 -8.54 0.94 3.82
N ILE A 107 -9.52 1.80 3.49
CA ILE A 107 -9.66 3.12 4.11
C ILE A 107 -9.89 2.98 5.63
N LEU A 108 -10.79 2.08 6.04
CA LEU A 108 -11.07 1.84 7.45
C LEU A 108 -9.83 1.33 8.19
N PHE A 109 -9.12 0.37 7.60
CA PHE A 109 -7.85 -0.13 8.10
C PHE A 109 -6.83 1.01 8.24
N TYR A 110 -6.62 1.77 7.16
CA TYR A 110 -5.61 2.83 7.08
C TYR A 110 -5.85 3.91 8.14
N LEU A 111 -7.10 4.38 8.24
CA LEU A 111 -7.48 5.38 9.22
C LEU A 111 -7.23 4.88 10.65
N ALA A 112 -7.70 3.68 10.99
CA ALA A 112 -7.50 3.12 12.32
C ALA A 112 -6.02 2.91 12.64
N ASN A 113 -5.26 2.31 11.72
CA ASN A 113 -3.84 2.05 11.88
C ASN A 113 -3.05 3.36 12.08
N SER A 114 -3.41 4.44 11.37
CA SER A 114 -2.76 5.76 11.50
C SER A 114 -2.90 6.40 12.90
N LYS A 115 -3.83 5.93 13.74
CA LYS A 115 -4.07 6.44 15.09
C LYS A 115 -3.37 5.64 16.19
N LEU A 116 -2.70 4.56 15.83
CA LEU A 116 -1.98 3.71 16.78
C LEU A 116 -0.55 4.23 17.00
N ASP A 117 -0.03 3.96 18.19
CA ASP A 117 1.37 4.25 18.51
C ASP A 117 2.32 3.39 17.64
N GLU A 118 3.58 3.80 17.58
CA GLU A 118 4.57 3.14 16.75
C GLU A 118 4.84 1.69 17.17
N GLU A 119 4.84 1.37 18.47
CA GLU A 119 5.12 0.03 18.96
C GLU A 119 4.02 -0.94 18.54
N THR A 120 2.76 -0.54 18.73
CA THR A 120 1.59 -1.33 18.31
C THR A 120 1.57 -1.55 16.81
N ARG A 121 1.87 -0.51 16.01
CA ARG A 121 1.94 -0.63 14.53
C ARG A 121 3.05 -1.59 14.09
N ARG A 122 4.26 -1.48 14.66
CA ARG A 122 5.38 -2.38 14.35
C ARG A 122 5.04 -3.83 14.73
N ALA A 123 4.41 -4.04 15.88
CA ALA A 123 3.98 -5.36 16.32
C ALA A 123 2.90 -5.95 15.39
N PHE A 124 1.95 -5.13 14.94
CA PHE A 124 0.95 -5.55 13.95
C PHE A 124 1.63 -5.95 12.64
N GLU A 125 2.51 -5.10 12.12
CA GLU A 125 3.24 -5.35 10.88
C GLU A 125 4.04 -6.66 10.92
N THR A 126 4.69 -6.94 12.06
CA THR A 126 5.44 -8.18 12.27
C THR A 126 4.54 -9.41 12.32
N SER A 127 3.27 -9.24 12.70
CA SER A 127 2.28 -10.33 12.76
C SER A 127 1.56 -10.58 11.43
N LEU A 128 1.74 -9.71 10.44
CA LEU A 128 1.05 -9.82 9.16
C LEU A 128 1.62 -10.92 8.29
N VAL A 129 0.72 -11.75 7.76
CA VAL A 129 1.02 -12.78 6.76
C VAL A 129 0.51 -12.36 5.37
N GLU A 130 -0.46 -11.44 5.33
CA GLU A 130 -1.11 -10.99 4.10
C GLU A 130 -0.58 -9.63 3.66
N GLU A 131 -0.52 -9.42 2.34
CA GLU A 131 -0.10 -8.16 1.73
C GLU A 131 -1.07 -7.00 2.03
N MET A 132 -2.38 -7.28 2.05
CA MET A 132 -3.46 -6.29 2.25
C MET A 132 -4.29 -6.63 3.50
N PRO A 133 -3.96 -6.06 4.67
CA PRO A 133 -4.73 -6.29 5.88
C PRO A 133 -6.09 -5.60 5.84
N THR A 134 -7.05 -6.20 6.53
CA THR A 134 -8.42 -5.67 6.68
C THR A 134 -8.56 -4.94 8.01
N PHE A 135 -9.57 -4.07 8.12
CA PHE A 135 -9.90 -3.39 9.36
C PHE A 135 -10.28 -4.40 10.45
N LYS A 136 -11.03 -5.45 10.07
CA LYS A 136 -11.38 -6.54 10.98
C LYS A 136 -10.13 -7.20 11.61
N LYS A 137 -9.11 -7.50 10.81
CA LYS A 137 -7.87 -8.13 11.30
C LYS A 137 -7.09 -7.24 12.25
N LEU A 138 -7.08 -5.94 11.97
CA LEU A 138 -6.49 -4.98 12.89
C LEU A 138 -7.21 -5.02 14.25
N LEU A 139 -8.53 -5.04 14.28
CA LEU A 139 -9.30 -5.14 15.53
C LEU A 139 -9.05 -6.46 16.29
N GLU A 140 -8.96 -7.58 15.57
CA GLU A 140 -8.65 -8.89 16.15
C GLU A 140 -7.25 -8.87 16.81
N PHE A 141 -6.26 -8.31 16.12
CA PHE A 141 -4.91 -8.12 16.66
C PHE A 141 -4.92 -7.23 17.90
N LEU A 142 -5.55 -6.05 17.84
CA LEU A 142 -5.60 -5.10 18.96
C LEU A 142 -6.31 -5.70 20.18
N SER A 143 -7.34 -6.50 19.96
CA SER A 143 -8.04 -7.23 21.03
C SER A 143 -7.13 -8.25 21.71
N SER A 144 -6.33 -8.97 20.93
CA SER A 144 -5.31 -9.90 21.43
C SER A 144 -4.20 -9.17 22.20
N ARG A 145 -3.68 -8.07 21.64
CA ARG A 145 -2.64 -7.23 22.25
C ARG A 145 -3.10 -6.67 23.59
N THR A 146 -4.33 -6.17 23.69
CA THR A 146 -4.93 -5.69 24.95
C THR A 146 -4.96 -6.79 26.02
N LYS A 147 -5.39 -8.00 25.67
CA LYS A 147 -5.42 -9.15 26.60
C LYS A 147 -4.02 -9.60 27.03
N MET A 148 -3.02 -9.49 26.16
CA MET A 148 -1.63 -9.79 26.49
C MET A 148 -1.08 -8.77 27.49
N LEU A 149 -1.27 -7.48 27.20
CA LEU A 149 -0.76 -6.39 28.04
C LEU A 149 -1.38 -6.42 29.45
N SER A 150 -2.66 -6.80 29.59
CA SER A 150 -3.27 -6.93 30.91
C SER A 150 -2.72 -8.10 31.76
N ARG A 151 -2.15 -9.13 31.12
CA ARG A 151 -1.49 -10.25 31.82
C ARG A 151 -0.07 -9.93 32.22
N VAL A 152 0.65 -9.21 31.36
CA VAL A 152 2.06 -8.84 31.58
C VAL A 152 2.15 -7.65 32.55
N ASN A 153 1.24 -6.69 32.42
CA ASN A 153 1.07 -5.57 33.32
C ASN A 153 -0.36 -5.59 33.88
N PRO A 154 -0.63 -6.42 34.91
CA PRO A 154 -1.86 -6.27 35.66
C PRO A 154 -1.85 -4.87 36.27
N GLY A 155 -2.64 -3.96 35.70
CA GLY A 155 -2.86 -2.64 36.28
C GLY A 155 -3.33 -2.76 37.73
N PRO A 156 -3.26 -1.69 38.53
CA PRO A 156 -3.65 -1.75 39.93
C PRO A 156 -5.08 -2.28 40.03
N SER A 157 -5.22 -3.43 40.69
CA SER A 157 -6.50 -4.09 40.92
C SER A 157 -7.41 -3.14 41.70
N ASN A 158 -8.38 -2.53 41.03
CA ASN A 158 -9.48 -1.82 41.70
C ASN A 158 -10.42 -2.85 42.33
N SER A 159 -10.00 -3.40 43.47
CA SER A 159 -10.88 -4.10 44.39
C SER A 159 -11.51 -3.09 45.36
N SER A 160 -12.43 -2.25 44.89
CA SER A 160 -13.35 -1.54 45.77
C SER A 160 -14.48 -2.50 46.14
N HIS A 161 -14.23 -3.28 47.20
CA HIS A 161 -15.26 -4.02 47.91
C HIS A 161 -16.28 -3.03 48.49
N SER A 162 -17.52 -3.14 48.01
CA SER A 162 -18.70 -2.64 48.69
C SER A 162 -18.87 -3.36 50.04
N LYS A 163 -18.89 -2.58 51.12
CA LYS A 163 -19.63 -2.83 52.36
C LYS A 163 -20.15 -1.44 52.74
N GLY A 164 -21.44 -1.18 52.88
CA GLY A 164 -22.45 -1.97 53.59
C GLY A 164 -22.99 -1.05 54.67
#